data_AF-A0A955XMJ7-F1
#
_entry.id   AF-A0A955XMJ7-F1
#
_cell.length_a   1.000
_cell.length_b   1.000
_cell.length_c   1.000
_cell.angle_alpha   90.00
_cell.angle_beta   90.00
_cell.angle_gamma   90.00
#
_symmetry.space_group_name_H-M   'P 1'
#
loop_
_entity.id
_entity.type
_entity.pdbx_description
1 polymer ?
#
loop_
_entity_poly.entity_id
_entity_poly.type
_entity_poly.pdbx_seq_one_letter_code
_entity_poly.pdbx_strand_id
1 'polypeptide(L)'
;HPIAWALLRHTVHAHQLGVLERTEDLSPPGQSAEHRRRDGVKAAVALWDACLAIVRKSATLSIDLATDDPERIEAFGDHVDTVTLADLPTHRWLAIRRGQKAGALALAFEVPRDELLAQVVARGQDLSAVASGRDAEALLDALVMPDIEDWALRLKDEEATLVAARNAGTAYMNLLASPRAPQALVAGIWVPKKGGQLAVAITLRDGRLIHEGKCHPGSNPVAAVEQIIGSHPVEAIILPTTAENDELLRTLASGFGELPVYRVDPKAMKAALKATEEEVAPAVGSALVLARRAVRPLKYWGQLDPIALGLAEYQQDIDEDVLRGALDEVRVLAQAGVKPEDLARATPAEAARKLRMPHKPLNPMIKTVDDLRPGMQVNGVVTNITQFGAFLNIGLAHEGLVHVSELADHFVNDPNEVVRVGQQVEARVLGVDRGRRRISLSLRSETRREGPPAPGSNDGGQKGGVRLDDIPGRGGNRRKSGFGGTGPRQPATGVSRAQALADLEALFKK
;
A
#
# COMPACT_ATOMS: atom_id res chain seq x y z
N HIS A 1 12.42 -37.69 12.65
CA HIS A 1 10.99 -37.84 12.30
C HIS A 1 10.57 -36.75 11.32
N PRO A 2 9.90 -37.05 10.19
CA PRO A 2 9.49 -36.05 9.17
C PRO A 2 8.63 -34.91 9.74
N ILE A 3 7.77 -35.23 10.71
CA ILE A 3 6.88 -34.24 11.37
C ILE A 3 7.66 -33.19 12.19
N ALA A 4 8.75 -33.57 12.87
CA ALA A 4 9.57 -32.60 13.62
C ALA A 4 10.32 -31.64 12.68
N TRP A 5 10.72 -32.14 11.51
CA TRP A 5 11.34 -31.34 10.44
C TRP A 5 10.34 -30.39 9.76
N ALA A 6 9.12 -30.85 9.50
CA ALA A 6 8.04 -29.99 9.00
C ALA A 6 7.71 -28.86 10.00
N LEU A 7 7.68 -29.17 11.31
CA LEU A 7 7.48 -28.16 12.34
C LEU A 7 8.63 -27.14 12.40
N LEU A 8 9.89 -27.58 12.30
CA LEU A 8 11.05 -26.69 12.27
C LEU A 8 11.02 -25.73 11.07
N ARG A 9 10.71 -26.22 9.86
CA ARG A 9 10.52 -25.40 8.64
C ARG A 9 9.47 -24.30 8.81
N HIS A 10 8.47 -24.50 9.67
CA HIS A 10 7.45 -23.49 9.96
C HIS A 10 7.83 -22.50 11.06
N THR A 11 8.89 -22.77 11.84
CA THR A 11 9.35 -21.91 12.94
C THR A 11 10.57 -21.05 12.61
N VAL A 12 11.27 -21.37 11.51
CA VAL A 12 12.45 -20.65 11.07
C VAL A 12 12.13 -19.56 10.05
N HIS A 13 12.96 -18.52 10.00
CA HIS A 13 12.85 -17.48 9.01
C HIS A 13 13.18 -18.01 7.60
N ALA A 14 12.67 -17.33 6.56
CA ALA A 14 12.90 -17.74 5.17
C ALA A 14 14.40 -17.90 4.84
N HIS A 15 15.24 -17.08 5.47
CA HIS A 15 16.70 -17.11 5.31
C HIS A 15 17.40 -18.30 5.95
N GLN A 16 16.73 -19.01 6.86
CA GLN A 16 17.28 -20.15 7.57
C GLN A 16 16.91 -21.48 6.89
N LEU A 17 16.00 -21.47 5.91
CA LEU A 17 15.57 -22.68 5.20
C LEU A 17 16.72 -23.34 4.44
N GLY A 18 17.61 -22.55 3.82
CA GLY A 18 18.76 -23.07 3.08
C GLY A 18 19.73 -23.84 3.97
N VAL A 19 20.13 -23.25 5.11
CA VAL A 19 21.02 -23.93 6.07
C VAL A 19 20.36 -25.16 6.69
N LEU A 20 19.05 -25.12 6.92
CA LEU A 20 18.29 -26.29 7.37
C LEU A 20 18.38 -27.44 6.36
N GLU A 21 18.14 -27.20 5.07
CA GLU A 21 18.23 -28.25 4.05
C GLU A 21 19.66 -28.80 3.91
N ARG A 22 20.66 -27.93 3.91
CA ARG A 22 22.08 -28.35 3.82
C ARG A 22 22.51 -29.18 5.04
N THR A 23 22.05 -28.82 6.24
CA THR A 23 22.37 -29.62 7.46
C THR A 23 21.72 -31.00 7.46
N GLU A 24 20.58 -31.15 6.78
CA GLU A 24 19.92 -32.45 6.60
C GLU A 24 20.77 -33.38 5.75
N ASP A 25 21.26 -32.89 4.61
CA ASP A 25 22.12 -33.62 3.65
C ASP A 25 23.47 -34.03 4.27
N LEU A 26 23.99 -33.20 5.18
CA LEU A 26 25.30 -33.42 5.81
C LEU A 26 25.28 -34.46 6.94
N SER A 27 24.11 -34.82 7.46
CA SER A 27 24.00 -35.61 8.68
C SER A 27 23.98 -37.13 8.41
N PRO A 28 24.78 -37.96 9.12
CA PRO A 28 24.89 -39.40 8.85
C PRO A 28 23.58 -40.17 9.15
N PRO A 29 23.28 -41.29 8.44
CA PRO A 29 22.08 -42.09 8.67
C PRO A 29 22.16 -42.91 9.98
N GLY A 30 21.16 -42.80 10.89
CA GLY A 30 21.05 -43.63 12.10
C GLY A 30 20.14 -43.08 13.22
N GLN A 31 19.43 -43.96 13.96
CA GLN A 31 18.38 -43.60 14.95
C GLN A 31 18.90 -43.12 16.33
N SER A 32 20.07 -43.57 16.79
CA SER A 32 20.66 -43.19 18.10
C SER A 32 21.28 -41.77 18.13
N ALA A 33 21.15 -41.04 17.02
CA ALA A 33 21.73 -39.72 16.79
C ALA A 33 20.69 -38.58 16.75
N GLU A 34 19.39 -38.86 16.96
CA GLU A 34 18.33 -37.89 16.64
C GLU A 34 18.36 -36.62 17.51
N HIS A 35 18.64 -36.73 18.81
CA HIS A 35 18.76 -35.55 19.70
C HIS A 35 20.01 -34.72 19.37
N ARG A 36 21.16 -35.38 19.20
CA ARG A 36 22.43 -34.74 18.77
C ARG A 36 22.31 -34.08 17.39
N ARG A 37 21.55 -34.69 16.48
CA ARG A 37 21.23 -34.13 15.15
C ARG A 37 20.37 -32.88 15.27
N ARG A 38 19.35 -32.89 16.13
CA ARG A 38 18.52 -31.70 16.38
C ARG A 38 19.34 -30.54 16.95
N ASP A 39 20.22 -30.82 17.90
CA ASP A 39 21.05 -29.79 18.53
C ASP A 39 22.12 -29.26 17.57
N GLY A 40 22.71 -30.13 16.73
CA GLY A 40 23.62 -29.71 15.65
C GLY A 40 22.94 -28.87 14.57
N VAL A 41 21.69 -29.18 14.19
CA VAL A 41 20.90 -28.36 13.25
C VAL A 41 20.61 -26.98 13.85
N LYS A 42 20.22 -26.91 15.12
CA LYS A 42 20.04 -25.63 15.82
C LYS A 42 21.34 -24.83 15.88
N ALA A 43 22.46 -25.50 16.15
CA ALA A 43 23.78 -24.87 16.18
C ALA A 43 24.17 -24.30 14.81
N ALA A 44 23.87 -25.01 13.73
CA ALA A 44 24.11 -24.55 12.37
C ALA A 44 23.24 -23.35 11.96
N VAL A 45 21.96 -23.33 12.34
CA VAL A 45 21.10 -22.15 12.15
C VAL A 45 21.64 -20.96 12.95
N ALA A 46 22.02 -21.17 14.21
CA ALA A 46 22.57 -20.11 15.05
C ALA A 46 23.96 -19.62 14.58
N LEU A 47 24.76 -20.50 13.98
CA LEU A 47 26.00 -20.12 13.29
C LEU A 47 25.67 -19.22 12.09
N TRP A 48 24.73 -19.63 11.25
CA TRP A 48 24.35 -18.88 10.06
C TRP A 48 23.85 -17.48 10.43
N ASP A 49 22.98 -17.34 11.45
CA ASP A 49 22.52 -16.04 11.93
C ASP A 49 23.67 -15.15 12.45
N ALA A 50 24.63 -15.75 13.16
CA ALA A 50 25.81 -15.03 13.65
C ALA A 50 26.71 -14.56 12.50
N CYS A 51 26.93 -15.40 11.49
CA CYS A 51 27.66 -15.03 10.28
C CYS A 51 26.92 -13.93 9.52
N LEU A 52 25.60 -14.02 9.36
CA LEU A 52 24.82 -12.97 8.69
C LEU A 52 24.94 -11.63 9.43
N ALA A 53 24.92 -11.64 10.76
CA ALA A 53 25.10 -10.42 11.55
C ALA A 53 26.47 -9.77 11.32
N ILE A 54 27.53 -10.58 11.18
CA ILE A 54 28.87 -10.10 10.82
C ILE A 54 28.90 -9.55 9.40
N VAL A 55 28.37 -10.30 8.41
CA VAL A 55 28.32 -9.86 7.01
C VAL A 55 27.58 -8.53 6.88
N ARG A 56 26.43 -8.38 7.53
CA ARG A 56 25.68 -7.11 7.52
C ARG A 56 26.43 -5.95 8.16
N LYS A 57 27.37 -6.22 9.06
CA LYS A 57 28.15 -5.21 9.78
C LYS A 57 29.46 -4.85 9.06
N SER A 58 30.17 -5.84 8.53
CA SER A 58 31.57 -5.72 8.13
C SER A 58 31.83 -6.05 6.66
N ALA A 59 30.86 -6.59 5.91
CA ALA A 59 31.08 -6.88 4.49
C ALA A 59 31.23 -5.60 3.68
N THR A 60 32.12 -5.67 2.69
CA THR A 60 32.47 -4.54 1.84
C THR A 60 31.79 -4.69 0.49
N LEU A 61 31.31 -3.58 -0.06
CA LEU A 61 30.74 -3.49 -1.39
C LEU A 61 31.59 -2.52 -2.21
N SER A 62 32.20 -3.01 -3.27
CA SER A 62 32.86 -2.20 -4.29
C SER A 62 31.87 -1.91 -5.42
N ILE A 63 31.78 -0.64 -5.79
CA ILE A 63 30.85 -0.11 -6.78
C ILE A 63 31.68 0.53 -7.88
N ASP A 64 31.66 -0.05 -9.08
CA ASP A 64 32.47 0.39 -10.22
C ASP A 64 31.60 0.79 -11.40
N LEU A 65 32.14 1.61 -12.32
CA LEU A 65 31.48 1.88 -13.60
C LEU A 65 31.50 0.63 -14.48
N ALA A 66 30.35 0.32 -15.07
CA ALA A 66 30.18 -0.77 -16.04
C ALA A 66 29.92 -0.26 -17.47
N THR A 67 30.06 1.05 -17.71
CA THR A 67 29.69 1.70 -18.97
C THR A 67 30.63 2.85 -19.29
N ASP A 68 30.83 3.09 -20.59
CA ASP A 68 31.59 4.25 -21.13
C ASP A 68 30.66 5.39 -21.62
N ASP A 69 29.36 5.29 -21.35
CA ASP A 69 28.33 6.23 -21.82
C ASP A 69 28.34 7.50 -20.95
N PRO A 70 28.66 8.69 -21.50
CA PRO A 70 28.80 9.92 -20.73
C PRO A 70 27.54 10.29 -19.93
N GLU A 71 26.34 10.05 -20.46
CA GLU A 71 25.09 10.38 -19.77
C GLU A 71 24.89 9.51 -18.52
N ARG A 72 25.25 8.23 -18.60
CA ARG A 72 25.18 7.30 -17.46
C ARG A 72 26.27 7.56 -16.44
N ILE A 73 27.47 7.92 -16.90
CA ILE A 73 28.57 8.31 -16.01
C ILE A 73 28.20 9.57 -15.24
N GLU A 74 27.63 10.58 -15.89
CA GLU A 74 27.15 11.79 -15.22
C GLU A 74 26.04 11.47 -14.20
N ALA A 75 25.13 10.55 -14.54
CA ALA A 75 24.01 10.20 -13.67
C ALA A 75 24.38 9.33 -12.44
N PHE A 76 25.41 8.47 -12.54
CA PHE A 76 25.72 7.46 -11.52
C PHE A 76 27.17 7.49 -11.00
N GLY A 77 28.05 8.29 -11.59
CA GLY A 77 29.48 8.34 -11.26
C GLY A 77 29.76 8.71 -9.80
N ASP A 78 28.90 9.54 -9.19
CA ASP A 78 28.99 9.94 -7.78
C ASP A 78 28.79 8.77 -6.80
N HIS A 79 28.38 7.60 -7.27
CA HIS A 79 28.17 6.42 -6.43
C HIS A 79 29.37 5.46 -6.41
N VAL A 80 30.35 5.64 -7.29
CA VAL A 80 31.55 4.81 -7.42
C VAL A 80 32.43 4.99 -6.19
N ASP A 81 32.58 3.91 -5.42
CA ASP A 81 33.37 3.88 -4.19
C ASP A 81 33.44 2.43 -3.67
N THR A 82 34.20 2.22 -2.60
CA THR A 82 34.17 1.02 -1.77
C THR A 82 33.64 1.36 -0.38
N VAL A 83 32.56 0.70 0.04
CA VAL A 83 31.83 1.04 1.27
C VAL A 83 31.41 -0.21 2.04
N THR A 84 31.39 -0.14 3.37
CA THR A 84 30.83 -1.20 4.21
C THR A 84 29.30 -1.26 4.06
N LEU A 85 28.73 -2.45 4.00
CA LEU A 85 27.28 -2.66 3.84
C LEU A 85 26.46 -1.98 4.97
N ALA A 86 27.02 -1.90 6.18
CA ALA A 86 26.41 -1.25 7.33
C ALA A 86 26.31 0.28 7.17
N ASP A 87 27.39 0.90 6.67
CA ASP A 87 27.50 2.35 6.54
C ASP A 87 26.76 2.89 5.32
N LEU A 88 26.38 2.01 4.39
CA LEU A 88 25.68 2.39 3.16
C LEU A 88 24.23 2.82 3.44
N PRO A 89 23.86 4.10 3.20
CA PRO A 89 22.48 4.57 3.40
C PRO A 89 21.50 3.91 2.43
N THR A 90 20.25 3.71 2.86
CA THR A 90 19.21 3.04 2.06
C THR A 90 18.86 3.76 0.76
N HIS A 91 18.82 5.09 0.75
CA HIS A 91 18.57 5.87 -0.48
C HIS A 91 19.71 5.71 -1.50
N ARG A 92 20.98 5.71 -1.03
CA ARG A 92 22.15 5.47 -1.87
C ARG A 92 22.15 4.04 -2.41
N TRP A 93 21.76 3.05 -1.59
CA TRP A 93 21.57 1.67 -2.03
C TRP A 93 20.57 1.56 -3.19
N LEU A 94 19.39 2.20 -3.12
CA LEU A 94 18.41 2.21 -4.21
C LEU A 94 18.99 2.82 -5.50
N ALA A 95 19.73 3.93 -5.38
CA ALA A 95 20.38 4.57 -6.53
C ALA A 95 21.43 3.66 -7.19
N ILE A 96 22.24 2.98 -6.38
CA ILE A 96 23.23 1.99 -6.84
C ILE A 96 22.54 0.83 -7.57
N ARG A 97 21.47 0.27 -6.99
CA ARG A 97 20.70 -0.84 -7.60
C ARG A 97 20.05 -0.43 -8.91
N ARG A 98 19.55 0.81 -9.01
CA ARG A 98 19.07 1.39 -10.26
C ARG A 98 20.20 1.50 -11.29
N GLY A 99 21.37 2.00 -10.90
CA GLY A 99 22.55 2.08 -11.76
C GLY A 99 22.99 0.71 -12.27
N GLN A 100 22.98 -0.32 -11.40
CA GLN A 100 23.27 -1.70 -11.78
C GLN A 100 22.25 -2.25 -12.79
N LYS A 101 20.94 -2.06 -12.54
CA LYS A 101 19.86 -2.48 -13.45
C LYS A 101 19.91 -1.76 -14.80
N ALA A 102 20.37 -0.51 -14.82
CA ALA A 102 20.59 0.26 -16.04
C ALA A 102 21.89 -0.13 -16.78
N GLY A 103 22.71 -1.01 -16.22
CA GLY A 103 24.01 -1.40 -16.76
C GLY A 103 25.07 -0.30 -16.65
N ALA A 104 24.88 0.67 -15.77
CA ALA A 104 25.83 1.76 -15.51
C ALA A 104 26.86 1.40 -14.43
N LEU A 105 26.47 0.57 -13.46
CA LEU A 105 27.30 0.18 -12.32
C LEU A 105 27.48 -1.34 -12.23
N ALA A 106 28.67 -1.78 -11.83
CA ALA A 106 28.98 -3.14 -11.43
C ALA A 106 29.19 -3.19 -9.91
N LEU A 107 28.79 -4.29 -9.29
CA LEU A 107 28.94 -4.50 -7.85
C LEU A 107 29.78 -5.74 -7.60
N ALA A 108 30.78 -5.61 -6.73
CA ALA A 108 31.53 -6.72 -6.17
C ALA A 108 31.33 -6.73 -4.65
N PHE A 109 30.90 -7.87 -4.12
CA PHE A 109 30.66 -8.05 -2.70
C PHE A 109 31.77 -8.89 -2.08
N GLU A 110 32.36 -8.39 -1.01
CA GLU A 110 33.45 -9.06 -0.31
C GLU A 110 33.01 -9.45 1.10
N VAL A 111 32.94 -10.77 1.32
CA VAL A 111 32.56 -11.38 2.60
C VAL A 111 33.78 -11.46 3.52
N PRO A 112 33.69 -11.04 4.80
CA PRO A 112 34.82 -11.10 5.75
C PRO A 112 35.07 -12.54 6.23
N ARG A 113 35.62 -13.39 5.36
CA ARG A 113 35.74 -14.86 5.55
C ARG A 113 36.44 -15.22 6.86
N ASP A 114 37.47 -14.48 7.26
CA ASP A 114 38.22 -14.73 8.50
C ASP A 114 37.36 -14.57 9.77
N GLU A 115 36.51 -13.53 9.81
CA GLU A 115 35.57 -13.32 10.92
C GLU A 115 34.50 -14.42 10.96
N LEU A 116 34.05 -14.87 9.79
CA LEU A 116 33.08 -15.95 9.67
C LEU A 116 33.69 -17.29 10.12
N LEU A 117 34.92 -17.58 9.71
CA LEU A 117 35.65 -18.77 10.12
C LEU A 117 35.88 -18.80 11.64
N ALA A 118 36.17 -17.66 12.25
CA ALA A 118 36.27 -17.53 13.70
C ALA A 118 34.95 -17.92 14.40
N GLN A 119 33.78 -17.63 13.81
CA GLN A 119 32.49 -18.09 14.35
C GLN A 119 32.32 -19.61 14.26
N VAL A 120 32.76 -20.23 13.15
CA VAL A 120 32.71 -21.69 12.99
C VAL A 120 33.58 -22.37 14.05
N VAL A 121 34.82 -21.89 14.24
CA VAL A 121 35.76 -22.42 15.24
C VAL A 121 35.19 -22.26 16.65
N ALA A 122 34.66 -21.08 16.99
CA ALA A 122 34.06 -20.81 18.30
C ALA A 122 32.89 -21.74 18.63
N ARG A 123 32.17 -22.24 17.61
CA ARG A 123 30.98 -23.10 17.74
C ARG A 123 31.26 -24.58 17.41
N GLY A 124 32.52 -24.96 17.22
CA GLY A 124 32.91 -26.28 16.70
C GLY A 124 32.38 -27.47 17.51
N GLN A 125 32.28 -27.35 18.85
CA GLN A 125 31.72 -28.41 19.70
C GLN A 125 30.25 -28.66 19.43
N ASP A 126 29.45 -27.60 19.26
CA ASP A 126 28.01 -27.69 18.99
C ASP A 126 27.72 -28.19 17.58
N LEU A 127 28.62 -27.91 16.64
CA LEU A 127 28.55 -28.35 15.24
C LEU A 127 29.04 -29.79 15.05
N SER A 128 29.67 -30.41 16.05
CA SER A 128 30.29 -31.76 15.93
C SER A 128 29.33 -32.83 15.41
N ALA A 129 28.03 -32.72 15.72
CA ALA A 129 26.99 -33.64 15.27
C ALA A 129 26.64 -33.52 13.78
N VAL A 130 26.93 -32.37 13.16
CA VAL A 130 26.69 -32.06 11.74
C VAL A 130 27.98 -31.86 10.95
N ALA A 131 29.14 -31.86 11.61
CA ALA A 131 30.45 -31.64 11.01
C ALA A 131 30.85 -32.74 10.04
N SER A 132 30.43 -33.99 10.28
CA SER A 132 30.70 -35.15 9.42
C SER A 132 32.17 -35.29 8.98
N GLY A 133 33.10 -34.98 9.90
CA GLY A 133 34.54 -35.06 9.66
C GLY A 133 35.14 -33.89 8.87
N ARG A 134 34.36 -32.85 8.56
CA ARG A 134 34.81 -31.62 7.90
C ARG A 134 35.57 -30.73 8.89
N ASP A 135 36.56 -30.02 8.38
CA ASP A 135 37.19 -28.93 9.09
C ASP A 135 36.32 -27.66 9.08
N ALA A 136 36.79 -26.62 9.76
CA ALA A 136 36.03 -25.37 9.89
C ALA A 136 35.81 -24.67 8.54
N GLU A 137 36.76 -24.75 7.61
CA GLU A 137 36.62 -24.15 6.28
C GLU A 137 35.56 -24.88 5.45
N ALA A 138 35.63 -26.22 5.38
CA ALA A 138 34.65 -27.03 4.68
C ALA A 138 33.24 -26.93 5.31
N LEU A 139 33.14 -26.59 6.61
CA LEU A 139 31.86 -26.28 7.24
C LEU A 139 31.35 -24.89 6.87
N LEU A 140 32.22 -23.88 6.86
CA LEU A 140 31.86 -22.53 6.44
C LEU A 140 31.33 -22.53 4.99
N ASP A 141 32.08 -23.17 4.09
CA ASP A 141 31.76 -23.25 2.66
C ASP A 141 30.49 -24.06 2.41
N ALA A 142 30.14 -25.01 3.28
CA ALA A 142 28.95 -25.84 3.11
C ALA A 142 27.70 -25.26 3.78
N LEU A 143 27.84 -24.60 4.93
CA LEU A 143 26.69 -24.18 5.74
C LEU A 143 26.32 -22.72 5.50
N VAL A 144 27.29 -21.84 5.25
CA VAL A 144 27.11 -20.38 5.26
C VAL A 144 27.31 -19.79 3.87
N MET A 145 28.47 -20.01 3.26
CA MET A 145 28.84 -19.34 1.99
C MET A 145 27.84 -19.52 0.82
N PRO A 146 27.10 -20.62 0.67
CA PRO A 146 26.24 -20.82 -0.50
C PRO A 146 25.13 -19.78 -0.70
N ASP A 147 24.70 -19.09 0.36
CA ASP A 147 23.57 -18.15 0.30
C ASP A 147 23.75 -16.88 1.15
N ILE A 148 24.87 -16.72 1.85
CA ILE A 148 25.06 -15.60 2.80
C ILE A 148 25.08 -14.23 2.11
N GLU A 149 25.70 -14.13 0.94
CA GLU A 149 25.76 -12.90 0.13
C GLU A 149 24.36 -12.54 -0.38
N ASP A 150 23.70 -13.47 -1.06
CA ASP A 150 22.33 -13.28 -1.58
C ASP A 150 21.37 -12.80 -0.49
N TRP A 151 21.45 -13.39 0.70
CA TRP A 151 20.63 -12.98 1.84
C TRP A 151 21.01 -11.63 2.40
N ALA A 152 22.30 -11.31 2.51
CA ALA A 152 22.74 -9.99 2.98
C ALA A 152 22.25 -8.87 2.05
N LEU A 153 22.37 -9.06 0.73
CA LEU A 153 21.91 -8.11 -0.27
C LEU A 153 20.37 -8.01 -0.30
N ARG A 154 19.66 -9.14 -0.23
CA ARG A 154 18.19 -9.16 -0.18
C ARG A 154 17.65 -8.43 1.05
N LEU A 155 18.24 -8.66 2.22
CA LEU A 155 17.83 -7.94 3.44
C LEU A 155 18.11 -6.44 3.35
N LYS A 156 19.17 -6.03 2.63
CA LYS A 156 19.43 -4.62 2.34
C LYS A 156 18.39 -4.03 1.39
N ASP A 157 17.99 -4.77 0.35
CA ASP A 157 16.89 -4.40 -0.56
C ASP A 157 15.57 -4.22 0.21
N GLU A 158 15.24 -5.17 1.09
CA GLU A 158 14.05 -5.11 1.96
C GLU A 158 14.09 -3.91 2.92
N GLU A 159 15.23 -3.69 3.60
CA GLU A 159 15.42 -2.55 4.49
C GLU A 159 15.21 -1.22 3.75
N ALA A 160 15.81 -1.08 2.57
CA ALA A 160 15.69 0.14 1.78
C ALA A 160 14.25 0.38 1.31
N THR A 161 13.57 -0.68 0.86
CA THR A 161 12.15 -0.65 0.49
C THR A 161 11.27 -0.19 1.65
N LEU A 162 11.46 -0.77 2.84
CA LEU A 162 10.69 -0.43 4.04
C LEU A 162 10.90 1.02 4.48
N VAL A 163 12.15 1.50 4.47
CA VAL A 163 12.47 2.89 4.82
C VAL A 163 11.83 3.85 3.83
N ALA A 164 11.92 3.57 2.52
CA ALA A 164 11.32 4.40 1.50
C ALA A 164 9.78 4.42 1.59
N ALA A 165 9.14 3.27 1.80
CA ALA A 165 7.70 3.16 2.01
C ALA A 165 7.23 3.92 3.27
N ARG A 166 8.00 3.85 4.37
CA ARG A 166 7.71 4.62 5.59
C ARG A 166 7.80 6.13 5.36
N ASN A 167 8.82 6.59 4.64
CA ASN A 167 8.99 8.01 4.32
C ASN A 167 7.85 8.50 3.42
N ALA A 168 7.48 7.71 2.40
CA ALA A 168 6.35 7.99 1.52
C ALA A 168 5.02 8.03 2.30
N GLY A 169 4.81 7.08 3.21
CA GLY A 169 3.63 7.05 4.08
C GLY A 169 3.54 8.26 5.00
N THR A 170 4.67 8.70 5.57
CA THR A 170 4.72 9.92 6.39
C THR A 170 4.38 11.16 5.56
N ALA A 171 4.95 11.28 4.35
CA ALA A 171 4.61 12.35 3.42
C ALA A 171 3.13 12.33 3.04
N TYR A 172 2.56 11.14 2.80
CA TYR A 172 1.14 11.02 2.46
C TYR A 172 0.24 11.42 3.62
N MET A 173 0.55 10.97 4.84
CA MET A 173 -0.18 11.32 6.05
C MET A 173 -0.21 12.85 6.27
N ASN A 174 0.91 13.54 6.00
CA ASN A 174 0.97 15.01 6.08
C ASN A 174 0.07 15.70 5.05
N LEU A 175 -0.03 15.17 3.83
CA LEU A 175 -0.97 15.69 2.82
C LEU A 175 -2.43 15.47 3.25
N LEU A 176 -2.76 14.28 3.76
CA LEU A 176 -4.12 13.93 4.20
C LEU A 176 -4.57 14.74 5.43
N ALA A 177 -3.64 14.97 6.37
CA ALA A 177 -3.87 15.72 7.60
C ALA A 177 -3.50 17.20 7.51
N SER A 178 -3.27 17.73 6.31
CA SER A 178 -2.98 19.16 6.13
C SER A 178 -4.05 20.02 6.79
N PRO A 179 -3.70 21.17 7.42
CA PRO A 179 -4.67 22.06 8.02
C PRO A 179 -5.71 22.50 6.99
N ARG A 180 -7.00 22.42 7.37
CA ARG A 180 -8.08 22.93 6.53
C ARG A 180 -8.08 24.45 6.58
N ALA A 181 -8.30 25.08 5.42
CA ALA A 181 -8.68 26.48 5.38
C ALA A 181 -9.99 26.66 6.19
N PRO A 182 -9.98 27.43 7.31
CA PRO A 182 -11.16 27.60 8.15
C PRO A 182 -12.30 28.36 7.46
N GLN A 183 -11.96 29.09 6.40
CA GLN A 183 -12.83 30.01 5.68
C GLN A 183 -13.99 29.33 4.95
N ALA A 184 -15.09 30.07 4.80
CA ALA A 184 -16.29 29.61 4.09
C ALA A 184 -16.15 29.68 2.56
N LEU A 185 -15.37 30.64 2.06
CA LEU A 185 -15.21 30.93 0.64
C LEU A 185 -13.72 31.13 0.30
N VAL A 186 -13.15 30.23 -0.50
CA VAL A 186 -11.72 30.28 -0.86
C VAL A 186 -11.54 30.37 -2.38
N ALA A 187 -10.54 31.14 -2.81
CA ALA A 187 -10.16 31.27 -4.21
C ALA A 187 -8.87 30.49 -4.49
N GLY A 188 -8.96 29.40 -5.25
CA GLY A 188 -7.80 28.76 -5.83
C GLY A 188 -7.33 29.51 -7.06
N ILE A 189 -6.02 29.77 -7.14
CA ILE A 189 -5.39 30.44 -8.27
C ILE A 189 -4.39 29.48 -8.90
N TRP A 190 -4.53 29.23 -10.20
CA TRP A 190 -3.57 28.44 -10.96
C TRP A 190 -2.77 29.33 -11.90
N VAL A 191 -1.45 29.34 -11.70
CA VAL A 191 -0.49 29.99 -12.59
C VAL A 191 0.30 28.91 -13.32
N PRO A 192 0.12 28.76 -14.63
CA PRO A 192 0.87 27.77 -15.39
C PRO A 192 2.32 28.22 -15.64
N LYS A 193 3.22 27.26 -15.82
CA LYS A 193 4.59 27.53 -16.29
C LYS A 193 4.56 27.94 -17.77
N LYS A 194 5.22 29.06 -18.10
CA LYS A 194 5.49 29.56 -19.47
C LYS A 194 4.25 29.66 -20.39
N GLY A 195 3.58 30.83 -20.39
CA GLY A 195 2.62 31.22 -21.44
C GLY A 195 1.24 30.55 -21.41
N GLY A 196 0.94 29.75 -20.38
CA GLY A 196 -0.40 29.20 -20.19
C GLY A 196 -1.40 30.22 -19.63
N GLN A 197 -2.68 29.84 -19.62
CA GLN A 197 -3.76 30.67 -19.12
C GLN A 197 -3.85 30.64 -17.58
N LEU A 198 -3.75 31.80 -16.92
CA LEU A 198 -4.06 31.94 -15.50
C LEU A 198 -5.57 31.70 -15.29
N ALA A 199 -5.91 30.97 -14.24
CA ALA A 199 -7.30 30.71 -13.88
C ALA A 199 -7.54 30.82 -12.37
N VAL A 200 -8.78 31.17 -12.03
CA VAL A 200 -9.28 31.28 -10.66
C VAL A 200 -10.53 30.41 -10.52
N ALA A 201 -10.61 29.69 -9.41
CA ALA A 201 -11.80 28.93 -9.04
C ALA A 201 -12.17 29.26 -7.59
N ILE A 202 -13.39 29.75 -7.39
CA ILE A 202 -13.92 30.11 -6.07
C ILE A 202 -14.83 28.98 -5.59
N THR A 203 -14.54 28.48 -4.39
CA THR A 203 -15.25 27.32 -3.83
C THR A 203 -15.82 27.62 -2.45
N LEU A 204 -16.91 26.93 -2.13
CA LEU A 204 -17.41 26.84 -0.76
C LEU A 204 -16.54 25.91 0.09
N ARG A 205 -16.75 25.96 1.41
CA ARG A 205 -16.12 25.08 2.41
C ARG A 205 -16.29 23.57 2.13
N ASP A 206 -17.33 23.16 1.43
CA ASP A 206 -17.54 21.75 1.03
C ASP A 206 -16.76 21.36 -0.25
N GLY A 207 -16.20 22.34 -0.95
CA GLY A 207 -15.45 22.23 -2.21
C GLY A 207 -16.32 22.37 -3.47
N ARG A 208 -17.59 22.78 -3.35
CA ARG A 208 -18.43 23.09 -4.51
C ARG A 208 -17.95 24.36 -5.20
N LEU A 209 -17.80 24.33 -6.52
CA LEU A 209 -17.48 25.49 -7.35
C LEU A 209 -18.65 26.49 -7.36
N ILE A 210 -18.35 27.78 -7.15
CA ILE A 210 -19.32 28.88 -7.18
C ILE A 210 -19.07 29.79 -8.37
N HIS A 211 -17.79 30.04 -8.66
CA HIS A 211 -17.38 30.94 -9.71
C HIS A 211 -16.05 30.49 -10.31
N GLU A 212 -15.93 30.62 -11.63
CA GLU A 212 -14.68 30.43 -12.36
C GLU A 212 -14.31 31.67 -13.15
N GLY A 213 -13.01 31.93 -13.25
CA GLY A 213 -12.47 33.04 -14.03
C GLY A 213 -11.19 32.63 -14.74
N LYS A 214 -10.96 33.23 -15.92
CA LYS A 214 -9.76 33.00 -16.73
C LYS A 214 -9.20 34.34 -17.17
N CYS A 215 -7.88 34.49 -17.10
CA CYS A 215 -7.21 35.65 -17.67
C CYS A 215 -6.94 35.41 -19.15
N HIS A 216 -7.20 36.40 -20.00
CA HIS A 216 -6.93 36.26 -21.43
C HIS A 216 -5.43 36.48 -21.71
N PRO A 217 -4.84 35.80 -22.71
CA PRO A 217 -3.48 36.10 -23.15
C PRO A 217 -3.31 37.60 -23.47
N GLY A 218 -2.28 38.24 -22.91
CA GLY A 218 -2.02 39.68 -23.10
C GLY A 218 -2.74 40.62 -22.14
N SER A 219 -3.67 40.13 -21.32
CA SER A 219 -4.28 40.91 -20.23
C SER A 219 -3.34 40.96 -19.00
N ASN A 220 -3.43 42.02 -18.19
CA ASN A 220 -2.70 42.10 -16.92
C ASN A 220 -3.26 41.03 -15.96
N PRO A 221 -2.47 39.97 -15.62
CA PRO A 221 -2.95 38.87 -14.81
C PRO A 221 -3.34 39.29 -13.40
N VAL A 222 -2.66 40.29 -12.83
CA VAL A 222 -2.94 40.83 -11.49
C VAL A 222 -4.30 41.49 -11.46
N ALA A 223 -4.54 42.44 -12.37
CA ALA A 223 -5.81 43.16 -12.44
C ALA A 223 -7.01 42.24 -12.71
N ALA A 224 -6.82 41.20 -13.53
CA ALA A 224 -7.87 40.23 -13.80
C ALA A 224 -8.20 39.37 -12.57
N VAL A 225 -7.18 38.93 -11.81
CA VAL A 225 -7.40 38.23 -10.54
C VAL A 225 -8.07 39.16 -9.52
N GLU A 226 -7.68 40.43 -9.47
CA GLU A 226 -8.27 41.46 -8.59
C GLU A 226 -9.75 41.66 -8.88
N GLN A 227 -10.12 41.73 -10.15
CA GLN A 227 -11.51 41.84 -10.56
C GLN A 227 -12.33 40.58 -10.20
N ILE A 228 -11.79 39.39 -10.44
CA ILE A 228 -12.50 38.12 -10.19
C ILE A 228 -12.71 37.90 -8.68
N ILE A 229 -11.66 38.11 -7.89
CA ILE A 229 -11.71 37.94 -6.44
C ILE A 229 -12.51 39.08 -5.80
N GLY A 230 -12.30 40.33 -6.22
CA GLY A 230 -12.98 41.50 -5.64
C GLY A 230 -14.49 41.55 -5.90
N SER A 231 -15.00 40.80 -6.88
CA SER A 231 -16.45 40.64 -7.11
C SER A 231 -17.11 39.61 -6.19
N HIS A 232 -16.34 38.92 -5.34
CA HIS A 232 -16.82 37.89 -4.44
C HIS A 232 -16.26 38.10 -3.03
N PRO A 233 -16.99 37.72 -1.96
CA PRO A 233 -16.50 37.85 -0.58
C PRO A 233 -15.52 36.71 -0.25
N VAL A 234 -14.41 36.63 -0.97
CA VAL A 234 -13.36 35.62 -0.75
C VAL A 234 -12.67 35.91 0.58
N GLU A 235 -12.55 34.88 1.41
CA GLU A 235 -11.96 34.98 2.75
C GLU A 235 -10.51 34.46 2.78
N ALA A 236 -10.07 33.71 1.77
CA ALA A 236 -8.69 33.24 1.63
C ALA A 236 -8.28 32.92 0.19
N ILE A 237 -6.98 33.04 -0.08
CA ILE A 237 -6.36 32.72 -1.36
C ILE A 237 -5.56 31.43 -1.23
N ILE A 238 -5.73 30.51 -2.19
CA ILE A 238 -5.01 29.24 -2.26
C ILE A 238 -4.10 29.25 -3.48
N LEU A 239 -2.81 29.05 -3.25
CA LEU A 239 -1.79 29.07 -4.30
C LEU A 239 -0.90 27.83 -4.26
N PRO A 240 -0.39 27.39 -5.42
CA PRO A 240 0.61 26.32 -5.44
C PRO A 240 1.93 26.79 -4.82
N THR A 241 2.67 25.85 -4.22
CA THR A 241 4.02 26.08 -3.70
C THR A 241 5.04 26.12 -4.85
N THR A 242 5.09 27.21 -5.63
CA THR A 242 6.10 27.43 -6.70
C THR A 242 6.64 28.86 -6.69
N ALA A 243 7.86 29.03 -7.20
CA ALA A 243 8.54 30.32 -7.27
C ALA A 243 7.78 31.35 -8.13
N GLU A 244 7.12 30.91 -9.20
CA GLU A 244 6.31 31.79 -10.06
C GLU A 244 5.10 32.37 -9.30
N ASN A 245 4.52 31.61 -8.36
CA ASN A 245 3.42 32.09 -7.52
C ASN A 245 3.89 33.05 -6.43
N ASP A 246 5.14 32.94 -5.98
CA ASP A 246 5.72 33.87 -5.00
C ASP A 246 5.87 35.27 -5.58
N GLU A 247 6.25 35.36 -6.86
CA GLU A 247 6.30 36.63 -7.59
C GLU A 247 4.89 37.19 -7.77
N LEU A 248 3.94 36.35 -8.23
CA LEU A 248 2.55 36.77 -8.37
C LEU A 248 1.98 37.29 -7.04
N LEU A 249 2.24 36.60 -5.92
CA LEU A 249 1.80 37.04 -4.60
C LEU A 249 2.35 38.39 -4.19
N ARG A 250 3.63 38.67 -4.45
CA ARG A 250 4.21 39.98 -4.15
C ARG A 250 3.50 41.09 -4.92
N THR A 251 3.05 40.82 -6.14
CA THR A 251 2.28 41.78 -6.94
C THR A 251 0.80 41.84 -6.55
N LEU A 252 0.17 40.73 -6.17
CA LEU A 252 -1.22 40.68 -5.72
C LEU A 252 -1.38 41.33 -4.32
N ALA A 253 -0.42 41.17 -3.42
CA ALA A 253 -0.51 41.65 -2.02
C ALA A 253 -0.76 43.16 -1.90
N SER A 254 -0.42 43.96 -2.91
CA SER A 254 -0.75 45.39 -2.94
C SER A 254 -2.25 45.69 -3.16
N GLY A 255 -3.04 44.75 -3.69
CA GLY A 255 -4.45 44.96 -4.07
C GLY A 255 -5.50 44.23 -3.23
N PHE A 256 -5.15 43.15 -2.53
CA PHE A 256 -6.12 42.30 -1.80
C PHE A 256 -6.20 42.52 -0.28
N GLY A 257 -5.39 43.41 0.29
CA GLY A 257 -5.33 43.61 1.74
C GLY A 257 -4.80 42.39 2.52
N GLU A 258 -5.19 42.25 3.79
CA GLU A 258 -4.73 41.21 4.74
C GLU A 258 -5.32 39.80 4.49
N LEU A 259 -5.78 39.47 3.28
CA LEU A 259 -6.36 38.15 3.02
C LEU A 259 -5.34 37.03 3.30
N PRO A 260 -5.70 36.01 4.10
CA PRO A 260 -4.80 34.90 4.38
C PRO A 260 -4.53 34.08 3.11
N VAL A 261 -3.26 33.73 2.94
CA VAL A 261 -2.78 32.95 1.79
C VAL A 261 -2.34 31.58 2.26
N TYR A 262 -2.92 30.53 1.70
CA TYR A 262 -2.54 29.15 1.95
C TYR A 262 -1.79 28.57 0.76
N ARG A 263 -0.69 27.87 1.05
CA ARG A 263 0.09 27.13 0.05
C ARG A 263 -0.33 25.68 0.02
N VAL A 264 -0.52 25.17 -1.19
CA VAL A 264 -0.90 23.77 -1.43
C VAL A 264 0.10 23.14 -2.38
N ASP A 265 0.50 21.92 -2.08
CA ASP A 265 1.39 21.14 -2.93
C ASP A 265 0.72 20.84 -4.30
N PRO A 266 1.37 21.20 -5.43
CA PRO A 266 0.88 20.91 -6.78
C PRO A 266 1.22 19.49 -7.27
N LYS A 267 1.55 18.54 -6.39
CA LYS A 267 1.76 17.14 -6.79
C LYS A 267 0.49 16.53 -7.40
N ALA A 268 0.68 15.67 -8.40
CA ALA A 268 -0.37 14.91 -9.06
C ALA A 268 -1.55 15.73 -9.63
N MET A 269 -1.33 16.98 -10.08
CA MET A 269 -2.40 17.81 -10.65
C MET A 269 -3.12 17.13 -11.82
N LYS A 270 -2.39 16.43 -12.70
CA LYS A 270 -2.99 15.71 -13.83
C LYS A 270 -3.95 14.61 -13.37
N ALA A 271 -3.56 13.84 -12.36
CA ALA A 271 -4.42 12.79 -11.79
C ALA A 271 -5.63 13.40 -11.08
N ALA A 272 -5.43 14.48 -10.33
CA ALA A 272 -6.50 15.19 -9.65
C ALA A 272 -7.50 15.86 -10.60
N LEU A 273 -7.02 16.41 -11.72
CA LEU A 273 -7.85 16.95 -12.77
C LEU A 273 -8.70 15.87 -13.41
N LYS A 274 -8.13 14.69 -13.68
CA LYS A 274 -8.88 13.53 -14.21
C LYS A 274 -9.93 13.00 -13.22
N ALA A 275 -9.70 13.15 -11.92
CA ALA A 275 -10.64 12.78 -10.88
C ALA A 275 -11.75 13.83 -10.64
N THR A 276 -11.67 14.99 -11.30
CA THR A 276 -12.68 16.04 -11.19
C THR A 276 -13.87 15.71 -12.10
N GLU A 277 -15.07 15.63 -11.53
CA GLU A 277 -16.31 15.31 -12.27
C GLU A 277 -16.86 16.50 -13.07
N GLU A 278 -16.54 17.74 -12.69
CA GLU A 278 -17.04 18.92 -13.39
C GLU A 278 -16.33 19.14 -14.72
N GLU A 279 -17.13 19.41 -15.76
CA GLU A 279 -16.64 19.83 -17.07
C GLU A 279 -16.19 21.29 -17.02
N VAL A 280 -14.95 21.52 -16.58
CA VAL A 280 -14.30 22.83 -16.56
C VAL A 280 -13.06 22.83 -17.45
N ALA A 281 -12.66 24.00 -17.93
CA ALA A 281 -11.44 24.11 -18.71
C ALA A 281 -10.21 23.70 -17.87
N PRO A 282 -9.16 23.12 -18.47
CA PRO A 282 -8.04 22.53 -17.72
C PRO A 282 -7.35 23.47 -16.71
N ALA A 283 -7.22 24.76 -17.05
CA ALA A 283 -6.64 25.76 -16.15
C ALA A 283 -7.54 26.02 -14.92
N VAL A 284 -8.86 26.13 -15.13
CA VAL A 284 -9.84 26.28 -14.04
C VAL A 284 -9.91 25.02 -13.20
N GLY A 285 -9.89 23.84 -13.83
CA GLY A 285 -9.84 22.58 -13.09
C GLY A 285 -8.61 22.47 -12.19
N SER A 286 -7.47 22.97 -12.64
CA SER A 286 -6.26 23.06 -11.81
C SER A 286 -6.44 24.01 -10.62
N ALA A 287 -7.02 25.19 -10.84
CA ALA A 287 -7.35 26.13 -9.76
C ALA A 287 -8.34 25.52 -8.76
N LEU A 288 -9.33 24.78 -9.26
CA LEU A 288 -10.36 24.11 -8.47
C LEU A 288 -9.79 22.97 -7.61
N VAL A 289 -8.88 22.17 -8.15
CA VAL A 289 -8.16 21.13 -7.39
C VAL A 289 -7.43 21.72 -6.18
N LEU A 290 -6.75 22.87 -6.36
CA LEU A 290 -6.05 23.53 -5.26
C LEU A 290 -7.01 24.02 -4.18
N ALA A 291 -8.07 24.72 -4.58
CA ALA A 291 -9.11 25.21 -3.66
C ALA A 291 -9.69 24.05 -2.84
N ARG A 292 -10.03 22.95 -3.52
CA ARG A 292 -10.56 21.72 -2.92
C ARG A 292 -9.60 21.09 -1.92
N ARG A 293 -8.34 20.93 -2.30
CA ARG A 293 -7.28 20.39 -1.43
C ARG A 293 -7.11 21.23 -0.16
N ALA A 294 -7.29 22.54 -0.22
CA ALA A 294 -7.22 23.39 0.97
C ALA A 294 -8.44 23.24 1.90
N VAL A 295 -9.66 23.14 1.36
CA VAL A 295 -10.87 23.07 2.20
C VAL A 295 -11.13 21.67 2.77
N ARG A 296 -10.84 20.60 2.00
CA ARG A 296 -11.01 19.20 2.44
C ARG A 296 -9.84 18.30 2.00
N PRO A 297 -8.64 18.47 2.58
CA PRO A 297 -7.43 17.72 2.23
C PRO A 297 -7.66 16.20 2.20
N LEU A 298 -8.15 15.62 3.31
CA LEU A 298 -8.43 14.18 3.42
C LEU A 298 -9.34 13.64 2.30
N LYS A 299 -10.35 14.41 1.86
CA LYS A 299 -11.26 13.99 0.78
C LYS A 299 -10.51 13.98 -0.55
N TYR A 300 -9.89 15.11 -0.91
CA TYR A 300 -9.38 15.31 -2.27
C TYR A 300 -7.98 14.72 -2.51
N TRP A 301 -7.15 14.59 -1.47
CA TRP A 301 -5.92 13.79 -1.54
C TRP A 301 -6.20 12.29 -1.42
N GLY A 302 -7.21 11.88 -0.65
CA GLY A 302 -7.56 10.48 -0.44
C GLY A 302 -8.21 9.81 -1.66
N GLN A 303 -8.81 10.58 -2.56
CA GLN A 303 -9.41 10.11 -3.82
C GLN A 303 -8.38 9.75 -4.90
N LEU A 304 -7.13 10.19 -4.75
CA LEU A 304 -6.09 9.95 -5.73
C LEU A 304 -5.44 8.59 -5.50
N ASP A 305 -4.96 7.98 -6.59
CA ASP A 305 -4.03 6.87 -6.49
C ASP A 305 -2.77 7.36 -5.75
N PRO A 306 -2.43 6.79 -4.58
CA PRO A 306 -1.27 7.23 -3.82
C PRO A 306 0.06 7.05 -4.58
N ILE A 307 0.15 6.09 -5.50
CA ILE A 307 1.35 5.92 -6.34
C ILE A 307 1.52 7.11 -7.30
N ALA A 308 0.42 7.64 -7.84
CA ALA A 308 0.47 8.81 -8.73
C ALA A 308 0.95 10.10 -8.04
N LEU A 309 1.03 10.12 -6.70
CA LEU A 309 1.53 11.25 -5.92
C LEU A 309 3.05 11.39 -5.93
N GLY A 310 3.80 10.33 -6.30
CA GLY A 310 5.27 10.37 -6.34
C GLY A 310 5.87 10.77 -4.98
N LEU A 311 5.51 10.02 -3.94
CA LEU A 311 5.87 10.35 -2.55
C LEU A 311 7.13 9.62 -2.07
N ALA A 312 7.48 8.50 -2.70
CA ALA A 312 8.72 7.80 -2.39
C ALA A 312 9.88 8.34 -3.23
N GLU A 313 11.04 8.48 -2.60
CA GLU A 313 12.31 8.61 -3.32
C GLU A 313 12.58 7.30 -4.07
N TYR A 314 13.03 7.38 -5.33
CA TYR A 314 13.22 6.21 -6.20
C TYR A 314 11.99 5.30 -6.30
N GLN A 315 10.79 5.87 -6.30
CA GLN A 315 9.52 5.11 -6.29
C GLN A 315 9.43 3.99 -7.34
N GLN A 316 10.00 4.23 -8.52
CA GLN A 316 10.03 3.29 -9.66
C GLN A 316 10.87 2.03 -9.42
N ASP A 317 11.75 2.06 -8.41
CA ASP A 317 12.68 1.00 -8.06
C ASP A 317 12.17 0.16 -6.86
N ILE A 318 11.04 0.57 -6.28
CA ILE A 318 10.35 -0.14 -5.20
C ILE A 318 9.25 -1.01 -5.81
N ASP A 319 8.99 -2.16 -5.20
CA ASP A 319 7.83 -2.97 -5.54
C ASP A 319 6.53 -2.15 -5.37
N GLU A 320 5.78 -2.00 -6.46
CA GLU A 320 4.60 -1.14 -6.50
C GLU A 320 3.51 -1.65 -5.56
N ASP A 321 3.33 -2.97 -5.45
CA ASP A 321 2.29 -3.57 -4.61
C ASP A 321 2.61 -3.36 -3.13
N VAL A 322 3.88 -3.52 -2.74
CA VAL A 322 4.35 -3.22 -1.38
C VAL A 322 4.11 -1.75 -1.03
N LEU A 323 4.51 -0.84 -1.90
CA LEU A 323 4.35 0.59 -1.66
C LEU A 323 2.87 1.00 -1.63
N ARG A 324 2.07 0.50 -2.57
CA ARG A 324 0.63 0.76 -2.65
C ARG A 324 -0.07 0.29 -1.38
N GLY A 325 0.21 -0.94 -0.94
CA GLY A 325 -0.33 -1.48 0.32
C GLY A 325 -0.01 -0.58 1.51
N ALA A 326 1.25 -0.14 1.65
CA ALA A 326 1.67 0.75 2.72
C ALA A 326 0.95 2.11 2.69
N LEU A 327 0.78 2.71 1.51
CA LEU A 327 0.12 4.00 1.36
C LEU A 327 -1.41 3.90 1.56
N ASP A 328 -2.01 2.79 1.16
CA ASP A 328 -3.43 2.52 1.39
C ASP A 328 -3.74 2.36 2.88
N GLU A 329 -2.86 1.69 3.64
CA GLU A 329 -2.97 1.62 5.11
C GLU A 329 -2.91 3.01 5.74
N VAL A 330 -1.98 3.88 5.30
CA VAL A 330 -1.90 5.27 5.77
C VAL A 330 -3.19 6.03 5.49
N ARG A 331 -3.81 5.84 4.31
CA ARG A 331 -5.10 6.45 3.99
C ARG A 331 -6.19 6.00 4.96
N VAL A 332 -6.26 4.71 5.29
CA VAL A 332 -7.23 4.18 6.26
C VAL A 332 -6.99 4.78 7.65
N LEU A 333 -5.73 4.85 8.09
CA LEU A 333 -5.38 5.46 9.38
C LEU A 333 -5.78 6.95 9.43
N ALA A 334 -5.55 7.70 8.35
CA ALA A 334 -5.95 9.09 8.25
C ALA A 334 -7.47 9.27 8.31
N GLN A 335 -8.23 8.39 7.65
CA GLN A 335 -9.70 8.37 7.72
C GLN A 335 -10.21 8.03 9.12
N ALA A 336 -9.48 7.21 9.87
CA ALA A 336 -9.75 6.90 11.28
C ALA A 336 -9.34 8.04 12.24
N GLY A 337 -8.72 9.12 11.74
CA GLY A 337 -8.34 10.29 12.55
C GLY A 337 -6.99 10.17 13.25
N VAL A 338 -6.14 9.21 12.85
CA VAL A 338 -4.76 9.10 13.34
C VAL A 338 -3.96 10.32 12.89
N LYS A 339 -3.16 10.91 13.78
CA LYS A 339 -2.36 12.10 13.47
C LYS A 339 -0.97 11.72 12.94
N PRO A 340 -0.32 12.59 12.14
CA PRO A 340 1.03 12.35 11.67
C PRO A 340 2.05 12.09 12.79
N GLU A 341 1.91 12.79 13.92
CA GLU A 341 2.77 12.61 15.10
C GLU A 341 2.70 11.20 15.69
N ASP A 342 1.51 10.58 15.67
CA ASP A 342 1.31 9.22 16.18
C ASP A 342 1.96 8.17 15.26
N LEU A 343 1.96 8.44 13.95
CA LEU A 343 2.64 7.60 12.96
C LEU A 343 4.16 7.71 13.06
N ALA A 344 4.68 8.92 13.28
CA ALA A 344 6.12 9.18 13.43
C ALA A 344 6.71 8.53 14.70
N ARG A 345 5.91 8.42 15.77
CA ARG A 345 6.29 7.78 17.04
C ARG A 345 6.34 6.25 16.98
N ALA A 346 5.76 5.62 15.95
CA ALA A 346 5.97 4.20 15.73
C ALA A 346 7.45 3.97 15.36
N THR A 347 8.15 3.17 16.16
CA THR A 347 9.57 2.87 15.90
C THR A 347 9.74 2.27 14.50
N PRO A 348 10.89 2.42 13.81
CA PRO A 348 11.14 1.70 12.57
C PRO A 348 10.94 0.19 12.73
N ALA A 349 11.21 -0.36 13.93
CA ALA A 349 10.94 -1.76 14.25
C ALA A 349 9.45 -2.09 14.43
N GLU A 350 8.61 -1.19 14.97
CA GLU A 350 7.15 -1.39 15.05
C GLU A 350 6.44 -1.09 13.74
N ALA A 351 6.91 -0.08 12.99
CA ALA A 351 6.51 0.20 11.63
C ALA A 351 6.90 -0.98 10.75
N ALA A 352 8.15 -1.47 10.79
CA ALA A 352 8.58 -2.69 10.13
C ALA A 352 8.01 -3.97 10.76
N ARG A 353 7.42 -3.95 11.96
CA ARG A 353 6.65 -5.10 12.52
C ARG A 353 5.21 -5.08 12.04
N LYS A 354 4.65 -3.90 11.74
CA LYS A 354 3.35 -3.69 11.09
C LYS A 354 3.45 -3.86 9.56
N LEU A 355 4.54 -3.40 8.96
CA LEU A 355 5.01 -3.60 7.58
C LEU A 355 5.86 -4.86 7.43
N ARG A 356 6.02 -5.69 8.47
CA ARG A 356 6.68 -7.00 8.34
C ARG A 356 5.73 -7.80 7.49
N MET A 357 6.01 -7.84 6.19
CA MET A 357 5.60 -8.95 5.38
C MET A 357 6.14 -10.20 6.10
N PRO A 358 5.24 -11.06 6.57
CA PRO A 358 4.51 -11.91 5.68
C PRO A 358 3.15 -11.29 5.39
N HIS A 359 2.87 -10.97 4.13
CA HIS A 359 1.57 -11.39 3.65
C HIS A 359 1.56 -12.90 3.90
N LYS A 360 0.92 -13.34 4.98
CA LYS A 360 0.25 -14.62 4.91
C LYS A 360 -0.65 -14.44 3.69
N PRO A 361 -0.36 -15.09 2.55
CA PRO A 361 -1.23 -14.96 1.38
C PRO A 361 -2.65 -15.19 1.89
N LEU A 362 -3.57 -14.26 1.57
CA LEU A 362 -4.97 -14.33 2.04
C LEU A 362 -5.52 -15.74 1.84
N ASN A 363 -5.06 -16.39 0.76
CA ASN A 363 -5.28 -17.79 0.44
C ASN A 363 -3.95 -18.46 -0.02
N PRO A 364 -3.17 -19.14 0.87
CA PRO A 364 -1.86 -19.71 0.53
C PRO A 364 -1.86 -20.80 -0.55
N MET A 365 -3.02 -21.39 -0.81
CA MET A 365 -3.18 -22.48 -1.77
C MET A 365 -3.65 -22.01 -3.15
N ILE A 366 -3.86 -20.70 -3.35
CA ILE A 366 -4.45 -20.13 -4.57
C ILE A 366 -3.45 -19.14 -5.16
N LYS A 367 -2.81 -19.49 -6.28
CA LYS A 367 -1.82 -18.64 -6.96
C LYS A 367 -2.37 -18.07 -8.27
N THR A 368 -3.29 -18.79 -8.89
CA THR A 368 -3.89 -18.44 -10.19
C THR A 368 -5.40 -18.67 -10.19
N VAL A 369 -6.10 -18.10 -11.18
CA VAL A 369 -7.55 -18.29 -11.36
C VAL A 369 -7.90 -19.77 -11.59
N ASP A 370 -6.96 -20.57 -12.10
CA ASP A 370 -7.13 -22.01 -12.34
C ASP A 370 -7.12 -22.85 -11.07
N ASP A 371 -6.68 -22.28 -9.93
CA ASP A 371 -6.70 -22.93 -8.63
C ASP A 371 -8.07 -22.77 -7.93
N LEU A 372 -8.94 -21.88 -8.43
CA LEU A 372 -10.28 -21.67 -7.87
C LEU A 372 -11.25 -22.79 -8.29
N ARG A 373 -12.04 -23.25 -7.34
CA ARG A 373 -13.17 -24.17 -7.54
C ARG A 373 -14.43 -23.54 -6.93
N PRO A 374 -15.60 -23.65 -7.60
CA PRO A 374 -16.88 -23.30 -6.98
C PRO A 374 -17.03 -24.04 -5.64
N GLY A 375 -17.51 -23.33 -4.62
CA GLY A 375 -17.66 -23.82 -3.25
C GLY A 375 -16.46 -23.56 -2.33
N MET A 376 -15.30 -23.15 -2.84
CA MET A 376 -14.15 -22.80 -1.99
C MET A 376 -14.41 -21.54 -1.16
N GLN A 377 -14.01 -21.59 0.11
CA GLN A 377 -13.90 -20.40 0.97
C GLN A 377 -12.58 -19.68 0.70
N VAL A 378 -12.67 -18.37 0.54
CA VAL A 378 -11.55 -17.48 0.27
C VAL A 378 -11.64 -16.26 1.16
N ASN A 379 -10.52 -15.86 1.74
CA ASN A 379 -10.44 -14.58 2.44
C ASN A 379 -10.21 -13.47 1.41
N GLY A 380 -10.95 -12.37 1.55
CA GLY A 380 -10.83 -11.21 0.69
C GLY A 380 -10.93 -9.90 1.45
N VAL A 381 -10.33 -8.86 0.90
CA VAL A 381 -10.44 -7.48 1.40
C VAL A 381 -11.36 -6.71 0.46
N VAL A 382 -12.36 -6.03 1.01
CA VAL A 382 -13.27 -5.20 0.20
C VAL A 382 -12.48 -4.01 -0.37
N THR A 383 -12.29 -3.94 -1.68
CA THR A 383 -11.56 -2.87 -2.35
C THR A 383 -12.47 -1.73 -2.80
N ASN A 384 -13.69 -2.06 -3.22
CA ASN A 384 -14.64 -1.09 -3.72
C ASN A 384 -16.09 -1.52 -3.48
N ILE A 385 -17.00 -0.56 -3.32
CA ILE A 385 -18.43 -0.78 -3.11
C ILE A 385 -19.20 0.02 -4.16
N THR A 386 -20.14 -0.64 -4.82
CA THR A 386 -21.02 -0.05 -5.85
C THR A 386 -22.48 -0.34 -5.53
N GLN A 387 -23.42 0.30 -6.22
CA GLN A 387 -24.86 0.09 -5.98
C GLN A 387 -25.33 -1.35 -6.24
N PHE A 388 -24.63 -2.11 -7.07
CA PHE A 388 -25.00 -3.49 -7.42
C PHE A 388 -24.19 -4.56 -6.65
N GLY A 389 -23.24 -4.17 -5.79
CA GLY A 389 -22.41 -5.11 -5.05
C GLY A 389 -21.07 -4.57 -4.57
N ALA A 390 -20.23 -5.46 -4.04
CA ALA A 390 -18.89 -5.14 -3.53
C ALA A 390 -17.81 -5.94 -4.27
N PHE A 391 -16.65 -5.32 -4.48
CA PHE A 391 -15.47 -5.93 -5.05
C PHE A 391 -14.50 -6.32 -3.93
N LEU A 392 -14.01 -7.56 -3.99
CA LEU A 392 -13.11 -8.15 -3.01
C LEU A 392 -11.81 -8.55 -3.70
N ASN A 393 -10.69 -8.08 -3.16
CA ASN A 393 -9.38 -8.61 -3.49
C ASN A 393 -9.11 -9.87 -2.67
N ILE A 394 -9.01 -11.01 -3.36
CA ILE A 394 -8.77 -12.34 -2.76
C ILE A 394 -7.31 -12.82 -2.93
N GLY A 395 -6.39 -11.91 -3.28
CA GLY A 395 -4.97 -12.22 -3.52
C GLY A 395 -4.67 -12.73 -4.93
N LEU A 396 -5.51 -12.40 -5.91
CA LEU A 396 -5.31 -12.69 -7.33
C LEU A 396 -5.27 -11.39 -8.14
N ALA A 397 -4.75 -11.46 -9.37
CA ALA A 397 -4.71 -10.32 -10.31
C ALA A 397 -6.10 -9.76 -10.70
N HIS A 398 -7.18 -10.47 -10.38
CA HIS A 398 -8.55 -10.06 -10.69
C HIS A 398 -9.41 -10.06 -9.42
N GLU A 399 -10.21 -9.00 -9.25
CA GLU A 399 -11.11 -8.85 -8.12
C GLU A 399 -12.34 -9.76 -8.28
N GLY A 400 -12.82 -10.30 -7.16
CA GLY A 400 -14.09 -11.02 -7.09
C GLY A 400 -15.25 -10.08 -6.81
N LEU A 401 -16.37 -10.28 -7.49
CA LEU A 401 -17.59 -9.50 -7.28
C LEU A 401 -18.56 -10.27 -6.38
N VAL A 402 -18.99 -9.63 -5.29
CA VAL A 402 -20.14 -10.05 -4.49
C VAL A 402 -21.34 -9.21 -4.90
N HIS A 403 -22.37 -9.83 -5.46
CA HIS A 403 -23.60 -9.13 -5.81
C HIS A 403 -24.37 -8.68 -4.56
N VAL A 404 -25.18 -7.61 -4.64
CA VAL A 404 -25.92 -7.08 -3.49
C VAL A 404 -26.82 -8.12 -2.80
N SER A 405 -27.37 -9.07 -3.56
CA SER A 405 -28.16 -10.19 -3.04
C SER A 405 -27.35 -11.27 -2.29
N GLU A 406 -26.03 -11.23 -2.44
CA GLU A 406 -25.07 -12.18 -1.87
C GLU A 406 -24.22 -11.56 -0.75
N LEU A 407 -24.48 -10.30 -0.38
CA LEU A 407 -23.76 -9.61 0.70
C LEU A 407 -24.19 -10.06 2.10
N ALA A 408 -25.44 -10.46 2.28
CA ALA A 408 -26.00 -10.88 3.57
C ALA A 408 -27.16 -11.85 3.39
N ASP A 409 -27.54 -12.51 4.50
CA ASP A 409 -28.69 -13.43 4.53
C ASP A 409 -30.06 -12.74 4.59
N HIS A 410 -30.07 -11.42 4.72
CA HIS A 410 -31.25 -10.56 4.67
C HIS A 410 -31.18 -9.63 3.46
N PHE A 411 -32.32 -9.03 3.10
CA PHE A 411 -32.38 -8.10 1.98
C PHE A 411 -31.61 -6.81 2.29
N VAL A 412 -30.69 -6.43 1.40
CA VAL A 412 -29.82 -5.26 1.51
C VAL A 412 -30.19 -4.25 0.44
N ASN A 413 -30.57 -3.03 0.84
CA ASN A 413 -30.85 -1.93 -0.09
C ASN A 413 -29.59 -1.12 -0.44
N ASP A 414 -28.69 -0.92 0.52
CA ASP A 414 -27.40 -0.25 0.31
C ASP A 414 -26.25 -1.16 0.79
N PRO A 415 -25.37 -1.61 -0.11
CA PRO A 415 -24.17 -2.37 0.22
C PRO A 415 -23.27 -1.75 1.31
N ASN A 416 -23.29 -0.43 1.47
CA ASN A 416 -22.50 0.29 2.49
C ASN A 416 -22.96 0.02 3.93
N GLU A 417 -24.16 -0.53 4.12
CA GLU A 417 -24.68 -0.89 5.44
C GLU A 417 -24.08 -2.21 5.95
N VAL A 418 -23.63 -3.08 5.05
CA VAL A 418 -23.18 -4.45 5.36
C VAL A 418 -21.68 -4.60 5.30
N VAL A 419 -21.04 -3.98 4.31
CA VAL A 419 -19.59 -4.06 4.11
C VAL A 419 -18.97 -2.68 4.02
N ARG A 420 -17.70 -2.56 4.42
CA ARG A 420 -16.91 -1.34 4.32
C ARG A 420 -15.66 -1.58 3.49
N VAL A 421 -15.24 -0.59 2.71
CA VAL A 421 -13.94 -0.63 2.01
C VAL A 421 -12.82 -0.81 3.04
N GLY A 422 -11.90 -1.73 2.77
CA GLY A 422 -10.82 -2.15 3.67
C GLY A 422 -11.21 -3.24 4.68
N GLN A 423 -12.48 -3.66 4.74
CA GLN A 423 -12.91 -4.74 5.63
C GLN A 423 -12.44 -6.10 5.09
N GLN A 424 -11.81 -6.91 5.96
CA GLN A 424 -11.53 -8.32 5.67
C GLN A 424 -12.80 -9.14 5.87
N VAL A 425 -13.17 -9.91 4.87
CA VAL A 425 -14.36 -10.76 4.85
C VAL A 425 -14.03 -12.13 4.27
N GLU A 426 -14.66 -13.16 4.80
CA GLU A 426 -14.58 -14.51 4.26
C GLU A 426 -15.72 -14.70 3.25
N ALA A 427 -15.38 -15.04 2.01
CA ALA A 427 -16.32 -15.18 0.91
C ALA A 427 -16.21 -16.56 0.28
N ARG A 428 -17.31 -17.03 -0.32
CA ARG A 428 -17.37 -18.29 -1.05
C ARG A 428 -17.37 -18.05 -2.55
N VAL A 429 -16.60 -18.84 -3.28
CA VAL A 429 -16.60 -18.83 -4.75
C VAL A 429 -17.90 -19.48 -5.26
N LEU A 430 -18.76 -18.70 -5.92
CA LEU A 430 -19.97 -19.21 -6.58
C LEU A 430 -19.66 -19.74 -7.99
N GLY A 431 -18.78 -19.07 -8.70
CA GLY A 431 -18.45 -19.42 -10.08
C GLY A 431 -17.28 -18.61 -10.61
N VAL A 432 -16.55 -19.20 -11.56
CA VAL A 432 -15.39 -18.58 -12.21
C VAL A 432 -15.61 -18.64 -13.71
N ASP A 433 -15.76 -17.47 -14.34
CA ASP A 433 -15.79 -17.35 -15.79
C ASP A 433 -14.35 -17.14 -16.29
N ARG A 434 -13.76 -18.21 -16.83
CA ARG A 434 -12.38 -18.21 -17.32
C ARG A 434 -12.19 -17.40 -18.61
N GLY A 435 -13.24 -17.27 -19.42
CA GLY A 435 -13.19 -16.52 -20.69
C GLY A 435 -13.22 -15.02 -20.47
N ARG A 436 -14.03 -14.56 -19.49
CA ARG A 436 -14.16 -13.14 -19.14
C ARG A 436 -13.36 -12.74 -17.88
N ARG A 437 -12.65 -13.70 -17.28
CA ARG A 437 -11.85 -13.56 -16.05
C ARG A 437 -12.62 -12.92 -14.90
N ARG A 438 -13.88 -13.32 -14.71
CA ARG A 438 -14.76 -12.85 -13.63
C ARG A 438 -14.92 -13.92 -12.56
N ILE A 439 -14.80 -13.51 -11.30
CA ILE A 439 -14.98 -14.39 -10.14
C ILE A 439 -16.21 -13.90 -9.38
N SER A 440 -17.20 -14.77 -9.21
CA SER A 440 -18.43 -14.46 -8.47
C SER A 440 -18.31 -15.01 -7.06
N LEU A 441 -18.55 -14.16 -6.06
CA LEU A 441 -18.36 -14.46 -4.65
C LEU A 441 -19.67 -14.25 -3.86
N SER A 442 -19.80 -14.92 -2.72
CA SER A 442 -20.93 -14.75 -1.77
C SER A 442 -20.44 -14.67 -0.33
N LEU A 443 -21.05 -13.79 0.46
CA LEU A 443 -20.80 -13.62 1.91
C LEU A 443 -21.88 -14.30 2.78
N ARG A 444 -22.80 -15.05 2.16
CA ARG A 444 -23.91 -15.72 2.86
C ARG A 444 -23.44 -16.93 3.66
N SER A 445 -24.06 -17.14 4.81
CA SER A 445 -23.73 -18.25 5.70
C SER A 445 -24.53 -19.52 5.35
N GLU A 446 -23.87 -20.68 5.40
CA GLU A 446 -24.39 -21.96 4.87
C GLU A 446 -25.51 -22.61 5.70
N THR A 447 -26.28 -21.85 6.48
CA THR A 447 -27.33 -22.40 7.36
C THR A 447 -28.65 -22.73 6.67
N ARG A 448 -28.73 -22.68 5.33
CA ARG A 448 -29.86 -23.28 4.58
C ARG A 448 -29.39 -24.46 3.73
N ARG A 449 -29.70 -25.65 4.22
CA ARG A 449 -29.98 -26.80 3.35
C ARG A 449 -31.07 -26.42 2.34
N GLU A 450 -30.86 -26.90 1.13
CA GLU A 450 -31.72 -26.84 -0.06
C GLU A 450 -33.22 -26.75 0.27
N GLY A 451 -33.85 -25.66 -0.16
CA GLY A 451 -35.29 -25.64 -0.43
C GLY A 451 -35.53 -26.08 -1.87
N PRO A 452 -36.64 -26.77 -2.18
CA PRO A 452 -36.87 -27.34 -3.50
C PRO A 452 -36.85 -26.26 -4.58
N PRO A 453 -36.42 -26.60 -5.82
CA PRO A 453 -36.38 -25.65 -6.91
C PRO A 453 -37.80 -25.16 -7.21
N ALA A 454 -37.94 -23.87 -7.44
CA ALA A 454 -39.17 -23.31 -7.96
C ALA A 454 -39.52 -24.00 -9.29
N PRO A 455 -40.75 -24.50 -9.47
CA PRO A 455 -41.10 -25.21 -10.69
C PRO A 455 -41.28 -24.23 -11.86
N GLY A 456 -40.44 -24.41 -12.88
CA GLY A 456 -40.77 -24.35 -14.30
C GLY A 456 -41.19 -23.00 -14.91
N SER A 457 -40.37 -22.48 -15.83
CA SER A 457 -40.85 -22.26 -17.20
C SER A 457 -39.70 -22.25 -18.21
N ASN A 458 -39.66 -23.36 -18.95
CA ASN A 458 -39.16 -23.63 -20.31
C ASN A 458 -37.94 -22.90 -20.87
N ASP A 459 -36.93 -23.73 -21.13
CA ASP A 459 -35.99 -23.60 -22.23
C ASP A 459 -36.70 -23.73 -23.58
N GLY A 460 -36.30 -22.92 -24.57
CA GLY A 460 -36.87 -22.95 -25.91
C GLY A 460 -36.56 -21.75 -26.81
N GLY A 461 -35.36 -21.71 -27.37
CA GLY A 461 -35.15 -21.39 -28.79
C GLY A 461 -35.25 -19.93 -29.30
N GLN A 462 -34.08 -19.42 -29.72
CA GLN A 462 -33.82 -18.59 -30.90
C GLN A 462 -34.30 -17.12 -31.02
N LYS A 463 -33.27 -16.29 -31.28
CA LYS A 463 -33.20 -15.08 -32.14
C LYS A 463 -33.80 -13.77 -31.63
N GLY A 464 -32.99 -12.72 -31.77
CA GLY A 464 -33.44 -11.35 -32.00
C GLY A 464 -32.93 -10.37 -30.96
N GLY A 465 -31.85 -9.66 -31.29
CA GLY A 465 -31.49 -8.46 -30.54
C GLY A 465 -32.50 -7.35 -30.79
N VAL A 466 -32.83 -6.58 -29.76
CA VAL A 466 -33.37 -5.22 -29.91
C VAL A 466 -32.76 -4.33 -28.83
N ARG A 467 -32.54 -3.09 -29.26
CA ARG A 467 -31.78 -2.00 -28.66
C ARG A 467 -32.48 -1.37 -27.46
N LEU A 468 -31.64 -0.71 -26.66
CA LEU A 468 -31.98 0.18 -25.57
C LEU A 468 -32.53 1.51 -26.13
N ASP A 469 -33.78 1.53 -26.57
CA ASP A 469 -34.55 2.75 -26.86
C ASP A 469 -36.03 2.37 -26.84
N ASP A 470 -36.67 2.42 -25.66
CA ASP A 470 -38.13 2.55 -25.50
C ASP A 470 -38.45 2.87 -24.02
N ILE A 471 -38.51 4.16 -23.69
CA ILE A 471 -39.07 4.72 -22.44
C ILE A 471 -40.46 5.27 -22.80
N PRO A 472 -41.55 4.98 -22.05
CA PRO A 472 -42.08 5.91 -21.03
C PRO A 472 -42.75 5.19 -19.84
N GLY A 473 -42.92 5.69 -18.62
CA GLY A 473 -43.18 7.04 -18.13
C GLY A 473 -44.46 7.01 -17.25
N ARG A 474 -44.34 7.53 -16.02
CA ARG A 474 -45.40 8.23 -15.22
C ARG A 474 -46.46 7.44 -14.41
N GLY A 475 -46.54 7.80 -13.12
CA GLY A 475 -47.76 7.87 -12.27
C GLY A 475 -48.12 6.57 -11.54
N GLY A 476 -48.54 6.52 -10.28
CA GLY A 476 -48.82 7.53 -9.26
C GLY A 476 -49.66 6.90 -8.13
N ASN A 477 -49.40 7.36 -6.90
CA ASN A 477 -50.39 7.60 -5.83
C ASN A 477 -50.88 6.47 -4.89
N ARG A 478 -50.98 6.88 -3.59
CA ARG A 478 -51.85 6.41 -2.47
C ARG A 478 -51.40 5.13 -1.73
N ARG A 479 -51.49 4.98 -0.40
CA ARG A 479 -52.07 5.73 0.76
C ARG A 479 -51.45 5.13 2.04
N LYS A 480 -50.98 5.94 3.00
CA LYS A 480 -51.57 6.22 4.34
C LYS A 480 -51.99 5.03 5.22
N SER A 481 -51.27 4.85 6.33
CA SER A 481 -51.73 4.78 7.76
C SER A 481 -50.57 4.20 8.58
N GLY A 482 -50.10 4.70 9.72
CA GLY A 482 -50.69 5.50 10.80
C GLY A 482 -50.41 4.77 12.13
N PHE A 483 -50.02 5.52 13.17
CA PHE A 483 -49.76 5.13 14.58
C PHE A 483 -48.44 4.38 14.88
N GLY A 484 -47.63 4.71 15.90
CA GLY A 484 -47.73 5.68 17.00
C GLY A 484 -47.15 5.10 18.31
N GLY A 485 -46.26 5.84 18.99
CA GLY A 485 -45.97 5.71 20.45
C GLY A 485 -44.91 4.68 20.88
N THR A 486 -43.66 5.07 21.18
CA THR A 486 -43.09 5.48 22.50
C THR A 486 -42.70 4.35 23.48
N GLY A 487 -41.40 4.27 23.79
CA GLY A 487 -40.87 3.60 25.00
C GLY A 487 -39.38 3.21 24.87
N PRO A 488 -38.49 3.61 25.81
CA PRO A 488 -37.04 3.51 25.63
C PRO A 488 -36.53 2.10 25.98
N ARG A 489 -35.63 1.53 25.16
CA ARG A 489 -34.85 0.35 25.55
C ARG A 489 -33.38 0.72 25.71
N GLN A 490 -32.92 0.55 26.95
CA GLN A 490 -31.52 0.62 27.35
C GLN A 490 -30.66 -0.37 26.54
N PRO A 491 -29.40 -0.04 26.23
CA PRO A 491 -28.50 -0.97 25.56
C PRO A 491 -28.01 -2.05 26.52
N ALA A 492 -28.05 -3.31 26.06
CA ALA A 492 -27.47 -4.45 26.74
C ALA A 492 -25.93 -4.33 26.77
N THR A 493 -25.41 -4.49 27.98
CA THR A 493 -24.02 -4.65 28.42
C THR A 493 -23.03 -5.18 27.38
N GLY A 494 -22.11 -4.30 26.94
CA GLY A 494 -20.88 -4.69 26.25
C GLY A 494 -19.83 -5.18 27.24
N VAL A 495 -19.15 -6.27 26.89
CA VAL A 495 -17.96 -6.76 27.58
C VAL A 495 -16.92 -5.64 27.61
N SER A 496 -16.41 -5.29 28.79
CA SER A 496 -15.48 -4.19 28.93
C SER A 496 -14.17 -4.51 28.19
N ARG A 497 -13.54 -3.47 27.63
CA ARG A 497 -12.24 -3.57 26.93
C ARG A 497 -11.16 -4.26 27.76
N ALA A 498 -11.23 -4.15 29.09
CA ALA A 498 -10.31 -4.83 30.00
C ALA A 498 -10.51 -6.35 30.00
N GLN A 499 -11.76 -6.81 29.94
CA GLN A 499 -12.10 -8.23 29.89
C GLN A 499 -11.68 -8.86 28.54
N ALA A 500 -11.90 -8.16 27.42
CA ALA A 500 -11.47 -8.62 26.10
C ALA A 500 -9.94 -8.71 25.97
N LEU A 501 -9.19 -7.84 26.66
CA LEU A 501 -7.72 -7.89 26.70
C LEU A 501 -7.21 -9.04 27.57
N ALA A 502 -7.87 -9.32 28.70
CA ALA A 502 -7.52 -10.44 29.57
C ALA A 502 -7.77 -11.80 28.88
N ASP A 503 -8.85 -11.93 28.12
CA ASP A 503 -9.17 -13.14 27.36
C ASP A 503 -8.18 -13.38 26.21
N LEU A 504 -7.67 -12.30 25.59
CA LEU A 504 -6.62 -12.34 24.57
C LEU A 504 -5.25 -12.74 25.15
N GLU A 505 -4.89 -12.25 26.33
CA GLU A 505 -3.65 -12.65 27.02
C GLU A 505 -3.68 -14.13 27.45
N ALA A 506 -4.84 -14.64 27.87
CA ALA A 506 -5.02 -16.04 28.23
C ALA A 506 -4.90 -16.98 27.03
N LEU A 507 -5.34 -16.54 25.84
CA LEU A 507 -5.20 -17.26 24.58
C LEU A 507 -3.77 -17.30 24.06
N PHE A 508 -2.94 -16.30 24.37
CA PHE A 508 -1.53 -16.25 23.99
C PHE A 508 -0.59 -17.08 24.89
N LYS A 509 -1.03 -17.42 26.11
CA LYS A 509 -0.26 -18.22 27.07
C LYS A 509 -0.45 -19.74 26.94
N LYS A 510 -1.53 -20.18 26.29
CA LYS A 510 -1.79 -21.58 25.92
C LYS A 510 -1.15 -21.88 24.58
#